data_AF-A0A7K0D7N8-F1
#
_entry.id   AF-A0A7K0D7N8-F1
#
_cell.length_a   1.000
_cell.length_b   1.000
_cell.length_c   1.000
_cell.angle_alpha   90.00
_cell.angle_beta   90.00
_cell.angle_gamma   90.00
#
_symmetry.space_group_name_H-M   'P 1'
#
loop_
_entity.id
_entity.type
_entity.pdbx_description
1 polymer ?
#
loop_
_entity_poly.entity_id
_entity_poly.type
_entity_poly.pdbx_seq_one_letter_code
_entity_poly.pdbx_strand_id
1 'polypeptide(L)'
;MATAVETEPADGEPRIETEAVGGKLAAQIARRIEETVIREGWPVGETLGSEVGLREQFGVSRSVLREAVRLVEHHQVARMRRGPNGGLFICAPDAGPATRAIVIYLEYVGTSVADLLEARLLLEPMAAGLAAERITEDSIESLRAILADESVRREDPGVSAEDPLHLTLGALSGNPVLRLFIEVLTRLTARYAHTSRRLSKAEVLDSKTVAHEAHRAVVDAVIAGDGARAQIELTAHLESVAEWIEKHRVRRASRIKGPVVEPEVVEGPGAKLAEIVAGRIHEDIAARGWQVGMVLGSETDLLGRYGVSRAVLREAVRLLEYHSVARMRRGPGGGLIVAEPEAQASVDTMALYLEYQGVTAADLQTVRNAIELGLVARVTERLAAGDPEAVDRLGRAVRWPSEGPPEDSRKADLFHTELAALAGNPVLSLFLSILTELFRRHAEGGGQPLPGAQAADEVEQAHGRILDAIVQGDAGVARHRMRRHLDALTPWWH
;
A
#
# COMPACT_ATOMS: atom_id res chain seq x y z
N MET A 1 24.86 -69.28 -12.11
CA MET A 1 24.61 -67.96 -12.71
C MET A 1 23.28 -67.45 -12.17
N ALA A 2 23.31 -66.85 -10.99
CA ALA A 2 22.16 -66.23 -10.34
C ALA A 2 22.45 -64.72 -10.26
N THR A 3 21.69 -63.93 -10.99
CA THR A 3 21.79 -62.47 -11.05
C THR A 3 20.93 -61.86 -9.95
N ALA A 4 21.57 -61.05 -9.10
CA ALA A 4 20.93 -60.23 -8.09
C ALA A 4 20.16 -59.08 -8.77
N VAL A 5 18.95 -58.82 -8.30
CA VAL A 5 18.16 -57.63 -8.63
C VAL A 5 18.29 -56.67 -7.45
N GLU A 6 19.00 -55.57 -7.67
CA GLU A 6 19.01 -54.43 -6.76
C GLU A 6 17.65 -53.73 -6.82
N THR A 7 17.08 -53.48 -5.64
CA THR A 7 15.86 -52.69 -5.47
C THR A 7 16.29 -51.29 -5.02
N GLU A 8 16.17 -50.31 -5.91
CA GLU A 8 16.22 -48.89 -5.54
C GLU A 8 14.95 -48.51 -4.75
N PRO A 9 15.04 -47.69 -3.69
CA PRO A 9 13.86 -47.17 -3.03
C PRO A 9 13.26 -46.04 -3.87
N ALA A 10 11.96 -46.17 -4.14
CA ALA A 10 11.14 -45.24 -4.89
C ALA A 10 11.03 -43.85 -4.22
N ASP A 11 10.89 -42.86 -5.09
CA ASP A 11 10.69 -41.43 -4.86
C ASP A 11 9.76 -41.08 -3.69
N GLY A 12 10.24 -40.18 -2.83
CA GLY A 12 9.47 -39.59 -1.74
C GLY A 12 8.55 -38.45 -2.21
N GLU A 13 7.28 -38.61 -1.88
CA GLU A 13 6.14 -37.69 -1.95
C GLU A 13 6.40 -36.22 -1.51
N PRO A 14 5.53 -35.27 -1.92
CA PRO A 14 5.86 -33.84 -1.96
C PRO A 14 5.87 -33.18 -0.58
N ARG A 15 7.00 -32.57 -0.21
CA ARG A 15 7.18 -31.70 0.97
C ARG A 15 6.31 -30.43 0.98
N ILE A 16 5.52 -30.21 -0.08
CA ILE A 16 4.77 -28.98 -0.34
C ILE A 16 3.53 -28.88 0.57
N GLU A 17 2.84 -29.99 0.85
CA GLU A 17 1.62 -29.95 1.68
C GLU A 17 1.92 -29.66 3.16
N THR A 18 3.01 -30.22 3.69
CA THR A 18 3.40 -30.01 5.09
C THR A 18 3.93 -28.60 5.35
N GLU A 19 4.64 -28.00 4.37
CA GLU A 19 5.07 -26.60 4.43
C GLU A 19 3.88 -25.63 4.28
N ALA A 20 2.93 -25.92 3.39
CA ALA A 20 1.72 -25.11 3.22
C ALA A 20 0.81 -25.11 4.46
N VAL A 21 0.65 -26.26 5.12
CA VAL A 21 -0.10 -26.38 6.39
C VAL A 21 0.62 -25.66 7.53
N GLY A 22 1.96 -25.76 7.60
CA GLY A 22 2.77 -25.03 8.58
C GLY A 22 2.70 -23.51 8.41
N GLY A 23 2.70 -23.03 7.16
CA GLY A 23 2.57 -21.60 6.84
C GLY A 23 1.20 -21.04 7.24
N LYS A 24 0.11 -21.78 6.99
CA LYS A 24 -1.24 -21.38 7.42
C LYS A 24 -1.34 -21.27 8.94
N LEU A 25 -0.78 -22.23 9.69
CA LEU A 25 -0.79 -22.18 11.16
C LEU A 25 0.06 -21.03 11.70
N ALA A 26 1.23 -20.77 11.11
CA ALA A 26 2.08 -19.65 11.50
C ALA A 26 1.37 -18.29 11.28
N ALA A 27 0.68 -18.11 10.15
CA ALA A 27 -0.10 -16.92 9.86
C ALA A 27 -1.25 -16.72 10.86
N GLN A 28 -1.95 -17.80 11.23
CA GLN A 28 -3.00 -17.73 12.27
C GLN A 28 -2.45 -17.29 13.63
N ILE A 29 -1.26 -17.76 14.01
CA ILE A 29 -0.62 -17.36 15.28
C ILE A 29 -0.15 -15.92 15.24
N ALA A 30 0.45 -15.48 14.12
CA ALA A 30 0.84 -14.09 13.92
C ALA A 30 -0.38 -13.17 14.09
N ARG A 31 -1.49 -13.51 13.42
CA ARG A 31 -2.76 -12.78 13.54
C ARG A 31 -3.27 -12.69 14.98
N ARG A 32 -3.27 -13.81 15.72
CA ARG A 32 -3.67 -13.82 17.14
C ARG A 32 -2.78 -12.94 18.03
N ILE A 33 -1.49 -12.88 17.72
CA ILE A 33 -0.55 -11.99 18.42
C ILE A 33 -0.92 -10.53 18.12
N GLU A 34 -1.12 -10.18 16.85
CA GLU A 34 -1.53 -8.83 16.43
C GLU A 34 -2.86 -8.41 17.08
N GLU A 35 -3.89 -9.26 17.03
CA GLU A 35 -5.19 -9.04 17.68
C GLU A 35 -5.06 -8.83 19.20
N THR A 36 -4.10 -9.50 19.84
CA THR A 36 -3.81 -9.29 21.27
C THR A 36 -3.21 -7.91 21.52
N VAL A 37 -2.22 -7.50 20.71
CA VAL A 37 -1.60 -6.17 20.81
C VAL A 37 -2.63 -5.06 20.60
N ILE A 38 -3.49 -5.20 19.59
CA ILE A 38 -4.55 -4.22 19.28
C ILE A 38 -5.54 -4.12 20.45
N ARG A 39 -6.05 -5.26 20.93
CA ARG A 39 -7.02 -5.32 22.04
C ARG A 39 -6.48 -4.76 23.35
N GLU A 40 -5.18 -4.85 23.58
CA GLU A 40 -4.52 -4.27 24.76
C GLU A 40 -4.21 -2.78 24.61
N GLY A 41 -4.61 -2.14 23.51
CA GLY A 41 -4.37 -0.72 23.27
C GLY A 41 -2.93 -0.42 22.85
N TRP A 42 -2.28 -1.37 22.18
CA TRP A 42 -0.93 -1.26 21.63
C TRP A 42 0.14 -0.82 22.65
N PRO A 43 0.40 -1.59 23.73
CA PRO A 43 1.33 -1.19 24.79
C PRO A 43 2.80 -1.28 24.34
N VAL A 44 3.27 -0.25 23.63
CA VAL A 44 4.63 -0.19 23.05
C VAL A 44 5.70 -0.40 24.11
N GLY A 45 6.63 -1.31 23.84
CA GLY A 45 7.75 -1.62 24.71
C GLY A 45 7.47 -2.72 25.75
N GLU A 46 6.22 -3.15 25.91
CA GLU A 46 5.88 -4.31 26.74
C GLU A 46 6.27 -5.64 26.06
N THR A 47 6.42 -6.69 26.87
CA THR A 47 6.79 -8.03 26.40
C THR A 47 5.56 -8.94 26.32
N LEU A 48 5.37 -9.58 25.18
CA LEU A 48 4.36 -10.62 24.97
C LEU A 48 4.81 -11.98 25.53
N GLY A 49 6.04 -12.09 26.02
CA GLY A 49 6.60 -13.29 26.61
C GLY A 49 7.85 -13.82 25.91
N SER A 50 8.43 -14.88 26.48
CA SER A 50 9.63 -15.53 25.94
C SER A 50 9.29 -16.51 24.80
N GLU A 51 10.26 -16.85 23.93
CA GLU A 51 10.09 -17.87 22.87
C GLU A 51 9.58 -19.20 23.45
N VAL A 52 9.98 -19.55 24.68
CA VAL A 52 9.52 -20.76 25.37
C VAL A 52 8.07 -20.61 25.82
N GLY A 53 7.73 -19.51 26.50
CA GLY A 53 6.38 -19.25 26.98
C GLY A 53 5.35 -19.15 25.86
N LEU A 54 5.70 -18.46 24.76
CA LEU A 54 4.83 -18.35 23.58
C LEU A 54 4.58 -19.71 22.91
N ARG A 55 5.58 -20.60 22.87
CA ARG A 55 5.39 -21.97 22.34
C ARG A 55 4.44 -22.79 23.19
N GLU A 56 4.56 -22.69 24.51
CA GLU A 56 3.67 -23.36 25.45
C GLU A 56 2.24 -22.82 25.36
N GLN A 57 2.09 -21.48 25.31
CA GLN A 57 0.81 -20.81 25.17
C GLN A 57 0.07 -21.18 23.89
N PHE A 58 0.76 -21.18 22.74
CA PHE A 58 0.14 -21.50 21.45
C PHE A 58 0.16 -23.00 21.10
N GLY A 59 0.82 -23.84 21.91
CA GLY A 59 0.90 -25.29 21.68
C GLY A 59 1.61 -25.68 20.38
N VAL A 60 2.58 -24.88 19.91
CA VAL A 60 3.22 -25.07 18.60
C VAL A 60 4.70 -25.42 18.65
N SER A 61 5.18 -25.99 17.55
CA SER A 61 6.59 -26.27 17.36
C SER A 61 7.42 -24.98 17.27
N ARG A 62 8.73 -25.09 17.51
CA ARG A 62 9.65 -23.96 17.42
C ARG A 62 9.71 -23.35 16.02
N SER A 63 9.59 -24.17 14.96
CA SER A 63 9.62 -23.67 13.58
C SER A 63 8.37 -22.85 13.27
N VAL A 64 7.20 -23.31 13.69
CA VAL A 64 5.93 -22.57 13.50
C VAL A 64 5.94 -21.26 14.26
N LEU A 65 6.37 -21.24 15.54
CA LEU A 65 6.45 -19.96 16.28
C LEU A 65 7.45 -19.01 15.62
N ARG A 66 8.62 -19.49 15.16
CA ARG A 66 9.60 -18.63 14.51
C ARG A 66 9.08 -17.99 13.24
N GLU A 67 8.26 -18.72 12.49
CA GLU A 67 7.61 -18.17 11.30
C GLU A 67 6.53 -17.16 11.67
N ALA A 68 5.71 -17.45 12.68
CA ALA A 68 4.73 -16.50 13.20
C ALA A 68 5.39 -15.20 13.70
N VAL A 69 6.46 -15.32 14.48
CA VAL A 69 7.27 -14.18 14.94
C VAL A 69 7.87 -13.42 13.76
N ARG A 70 8.32 -14.11 12.70
CA ARG A 70 8.84 -13.45 11.50
C ARG A 70 7.75 -12.60 10.83
N LEU A 71 6.50 -13.07 10.77
CA LEU A 71 5.36 -12.30 10.25
C LEU A 71 5.01 -11.10 11.14
N VAL A 72 4.98 -11.26 12.46
CA VAL A 72 4.73 -10.15 13.40
C VAL A 72 5.84 -9.10 13.35
N GLU A 73 7.10 -9.54 13.27
CA GLU A 73 8.25 -8.66 13.04
C GLU A 73 8.22 -7.98 11.70
N HIS A 74 7.67 -8.65 10.69
CA HIS A 74 7.47 -8.11 9.37
C HIS A 74 6.45 -6.98 9.47
N HIS A 75 5.24 -7.22 9.97
CA HIS A 75 4.21 -6.20 10.13
C HIS A 75 4.56 -5.05 11.12
N GLN A 76 5.79 -5.01 11.66
CA GLN A 76 6.31 -4.02 12.60
C GLN A 76 5.52 -3.95 13.92
N VAL A 77 4.78 -5.00 14.26
CA VAL A 77 3.96 -5.06 15.48
C VAL A 77 4.81 -5.39 16.71
N ALA A 78 5.78 -6.30 16.58
CA ALA A 78 6.68 -6.65 17.67
C ALA A 78 8.05 -7.13 17.17
N ARG A 79 9.08 -7.03 18.00
CA ARG A 79 10.46 -7.44 17.70
C ARG A 79 11.01 -8.41 18.73
N MET A 80 11.62 -9.50 18.27
CA MET A 80 12.27 -10.48 19.15
C MET A 80 13.60 -9.93 19.66
N ARG A 81 13.75 -9.84 20.99
CA ARG A 81 15.03 -9.50 21.65
C ARG A 81 15.66 -10.76 22.24
N ARG A 82 16.95 -10.99 21.95
CA ARG A 82 17.73 -12.14 22.46
C ARG A 82 18.43 -11.80 23.78
N GLY A 83 18.63 -12.80 24.63
CA GLY A 83 19.42 -12.70 25.87
C GLY A 83 18.59 -12.97 27.14
N PRO A 84 19.21 -12.85 28.33
CA PRO A 84 18.49 -12.85 29.61
C PRO A 84 17.45 -11.72 29.61
N ASN A 85 16.21 -11.99 30.01
CA ASN A 85 15.05 -11.09 29.87
C ASN A 85 14.66 -10.74 28.42
N GLY A 86 15.12 -11.55 27.46
CA GLY A 86 14.65 -11.51 26.07
C GLY A 86 13.20 -11.98 25.93
N GLY A 87 12.59 -11.67 24.79
CA GLY A 87 11.18 -11.92 24.53
C GLY A 87 10.72 -11.20 23.27
N LEU A 88 9.45 -11.37 22.93
CA LEU A 88 8.80 -10.64 21.84
C LEU A 88 8.27 -9.31 22.39
N PHE A 89 8.84 -8.19 21.98
CA PHE A 89 8.50 -6.86 22.51
C PHE A 89 7.69 -6.05 21.50
N ILE A 90 6.60 -5.43 21.95
CA ILE A 90 5.71 -4.64 21.10
C ILE A 90 6.45 -3.38 20.61
N CYS A 91 6.26 -3.05 19.33
CA CYS A 91 6.88 -1.91 18.65
C CYS A 91 5.81 -0.96 18.13
N ALA A 92 6.12 0.32 18.03
CA ALA A 92 5.29 1.25 17.26
C ALA A 92 5.51 0.96 15.76
N PRO A 93 4.46 0.75 14.96
CA PRO A 93 4.60 0.49 13.54
C PRO A 93 5.05 1.76 12.82
N ASP A 94 5.88 1.58 11.80
CA ASP A 94 6.37 2.65 10.92
C ASP A 94 5.81 2.44 9.51
N ALA A 95 5.14 3.45 8.97
CA ALA A 95 4.63 3.43 7.60
C ALA A 95 5.76 3.46 6.56
N GLY A 96 6.95 3.96 6.89
CA GLY A 96 8.06 4.13 5.94
C GLY A 96 8.38 2.88 5.12
N PRO A 97 8.74 1.75 5.76
CA PRO A 97 9.03 0.48 5.06
C PRO A 97 7.88 -0.03 4.19
N ALA A 98 6.64 -0.01 4.69
CA ALA A 98 5.50 -0.51 3.92
C ALA A 98 5.10 0.46 2.79
N THR A 99 5.28 1.78 2.95
CA THR A 99 5.09 2.77 1.88
C THR A 99 6.07 2.49 0.74
N ARG A 100 7.33 2.18 1.07
CA ARG A 100 8.33 1.77 0.07
C ARG A 100 7.91 0.50 -0.66
N ALA A 101 7.39 -0.49 0.06
CA ALA A 101 6.87 -1.73 -0.52
C ALA A 101 5.77 -1.51 -1.55
N ILE A 102 4.81 -0.65 -1.20
CA ILE A 102 3.70 -0.28 -2.07
C ILE A 102 4.20 0.42 -3.32
N VAL A 103 5.15 1.35 -3.17
CA VAL A 103 5.80 2.01 -4.30
C VAL A 103 6.43 0.98 -5.24
N ILE A 104 7.18 0.03 -4.68
CA ILE A 104 7.83 -1.05 -5.44
C ILE A 104 6.81 -1.91 -6.18
N TYR A 105 5.74 -2.35 -5.50
CA TYR A 105 4.68 -3.13 -6.12
C TYR A 105 4.00 -2.36 -7.27
N LEU A 106 3.65 -1.09 -7.04
CA LEU A 106 3.00 -0.24 -8.04
C LEU A 106 3.91 0.01 -9.26
N GLU A 107 5.22 0.12 -9.06
CA GLU A 107 6.20 0.16 -10.15
C GLU A 107 6.25 -1.16 -10.92
N TYR A 108 6.24 -2.30 -10.23
CA TYR A 108 6.28 -3.62 -10.84
C TYR A 108 5.07 -3.89 -11.75
N VAL A 109 3.86 -3.59 -11.26
CA VAL A 109 2.62 -3.78 -12.04
C VAL A 109 2.47 -2.76 -13.17
N GLY A 110 3.42 -1.83 -13.32
CA GLY A 110 3.47 -0.88 -14.43
C GLY A 110 2.47 0.25 -14.30
N THR A 111 2.19 0.72 -13.08
CA THR A 111 1.33 1.88 -12.83
C THR A 111 1.73 3.05 -13.72
N SER A 112 0.76 3.68 -14.38
CA SER A 112 1.02 4.83 -15.23
C SER A 112 0.90 6.14 -14.46
N VAL A 113 1.45 7.22 -15.02
CA VAL A 113 1.25 8.56 -14.47
C VAL A 113 -0.22 8.96 -14.47
N ALA A 114 -0.97 8.53 -15.48
CA ALA A 114 -2.40 8.79 -15.56
C ALA A 114 -3.15 8.12 -14.39
N ASP A 115 -2.77 6.89 -14.02
CA ASP A 115 -3.37 6.19 -12.87
C ASP A 115 -3.10 6.94 -11.55
N LEU A 116 -1.90 7.48 -11.39
CA LEU A 116 -1.52 8.28 -10.23
C LEU A 116 -2.32 9.58 -10.16
N LEU A 117 -2.38 10.33 -11.25
CA LEU A 117 -3.09 11.61 -11.31
C LEU A 117 -4.59 11.45 -11.08
N GLU A 118 -5.18 10.37 -11.59
CA GLU A 118 -6.57 10.03 -11.31
C GLU A 118 -6.80 9.82 -9.81
N ALA A 119 -5.92 9.05 -9.14
CA ALA A 119 -6.01 8.85 -7.69
C ALA A 119 -5.78 10.15 -6.91
N ARG A 120 -4.87 11.03 -7.36
CA ARG A 120 -4.64 12.36 -6.76
C ARG A 120 -5.86 13.25 -6.89
N LEU A 121 -6.47 13.35 -8.07
CA LEU A 121 -7.69 14.13 -8.32
C LEU A 121 -8.87 13.67 -7.47
N LEU A 122 -8.91 12.39 -7.09
CA LEU A 122 -9.96 11.84 -6.24
C LEU A 122 -9.76 12.14 -4.75
N LEU A 123 -8.50 12.23 -4.28
CA LEU A 123 -8.16 12.25 -2.86
C LEU A 123 -7.62 13.59 -2.34
N GLU A 124 -6.78 14.28 -3.10
CA GLU A 124 -6.10 15.49 -2.64
C GLU A 124 -7.03 16.70 -2.48
N PRO A 125 -7.97 16.99 -3.41
CA PRO A 125 -8.95 18.05 -3.20
C PRO A 125 -9.73 17.86 -1.89
N MET A 126 -10.17 16.63 -1.60
CA MET A 126 -10.85 16.30 -0.35
C MET A 126 -9.99 16.63 0.88
N ALA A 127 -8.70 16.28 0.83
CA ALA A 127 -7.77 16.63 1.92
C ALA A 127 -7.63 18.14 2.10
N ALA A 128 -7.57 18.92 1.02
CA ALA A 128 -7.53 20.39 1.09
C ALA A 128 -8.80 20.99 1.68
N GLY A 129 -9.97 20.44 1.34
CA GLY A 129 -11.25 20.83 1.95
C GLY A 129 -11.25 20.60 3.46
N LEU A 130 -10.88 19.40 3.89
CA LEU A 130 -10.79 19.03 5.31
C LEU A 130 -9.71 19.83 6.07
N ALA A 131 -8.62 20.19 5.39
CA ALA A 131 -7.56 21.03 5.95
C ALA A 131 -8.05 22.47 6.20
N ALA A 132 -8.86 23.02 5.29
CA ALA A 132 -9.47 24.35 5.47
C ALA A 132 -10.42 24.37 6.69
N GLU A 133 -11.17 23.29 6.92
CA GLU A 133 -12.05 23.16 8.09
C GLU A 133 -11.29 23.05 9.43
N ARG A 134 -10.04 22.58 9.40
CA ARG A 134 -9.22 22.28 10.59
C ARG A 134 -8.04 23.23 10.78
N ILE A 135 -7.96 24.29 9.98
CA ILE A 135 -6.79 25.17 9.96
C ILE A 135 -6.57 25.84 11.33
N THR A 136 -5.31 25.91 11.75
CA THR A 136 -4.87 26.57 13.00
C THR A 136 -3.81 27.63 12.71
N GLU A 137 -3.57 28.55 13.65
CA GLU A 137 -2.52 29.58 13.50
C GLU A 137 -1.14 28.97 13.21
N ASP A 138 -0.74 27.92 13.94
CA ASP A 138 0.53 27.20 13.70
C ASP A 138 0.59 26.59 12.28
N SER A 139 -0.55 26.11 11.78
CA SER A 139 -0.67 25.55 10.43
C SER A 139 -0.58 26.65 9.37
N ILE A 140 -1.13 27.84 9.63
CA ILE A 140 -1.02 29.01 8.75
C ILE A 140 0.45 29.42 8.60
N GLU A 141 1.20 29.48 9.70
CA GLU A 141 2.63 29.77 9.67
C GLU A 141 3.40 28.73 8.84
N SER A 142 3.09 27.44 9.04
CA SER A 142 3.70 26.33 8.30
C SER A 142 3.43 26.41 6.79
N LEU A 143 2.18 26.67 6.37
CA LEU A 143 1.83 26.82 4.95
C LEU A 143 2.50 28.04 4.31
N ARG A 144 2.58 29.16 5.04
CA ARG A 144 3.30 30.35 4.56
C ARG A 144 4.79 30.10 4.40
N ALA A 145 5.40 29.35 5.32
CA ALA A 145 6.81 28.97 5.22
C ALA A 145 7.09 28.11 3.99
N ILE A 146 6.18 27.16 3.67
CA ILE A 146 6.26 26.33 2.46
C ILE A 146 6.25 27.20 1.20
N LEU A 147 5.31 28.15 1.09
CA LEU A 147 5.25 29.05 -0.08
C LEU A 147 6.49 29.94 -0.20
N ALA A 148 7.04 30.41 0.93
CA ALA A 148 8.24 31.23 0.93
C ALA A 148 9.45 30.44 0.43
N ASP A 149 9.64 29.21 0.91
CA ASP A 149 10.71 28.32 0.47
C ASP A 149 10.54 27.92 -1.01
N GLU A 150 9.31 27.62 -1.44
CA GLU A 150 9.02 27.36 -2.86
C GLU A 150 9.37 28.56 -3.75
N SER A 151 9.05 29.79 -3.33
CA SER A 151 9.39 31.00 -4.08
C SER A 151 10.91 31.16 -4.27
N VAL A 152 11.71 30.76 -3.28
CA VAL A 152 13.19 30.77 -3.38
C VAL A 152 13.65 29.67 -4.34
N ARG A 153 13.15 28.44 -4.21
CA ARG A 153 13.50 27.31 -5.08
C ARG A 153 13.03 27.47 -6.52
N ARG A 154 12.01 28.31 -6.76
CA ARG A 154 11.56 28.70 -8.10
C ARG A 154 12.66 29.40 -8.90
N GLU A 155 13.51 30.19 -8.24
CA GLU A 155 14.56 30.98 -8.90
C GLU A 155 15.75 30.12 -9.35
N ASP A 156 15.89 28.89 -8.85
CA ASP A 156 16.93 27.93 -9.26
C ASP A 156 16.35 26.72 -10.02
N PRO A 157 16.55 26.61 -11.35
CA PRO A 157 16.12 25.46 -12.14
C PRO A 157 16.80 24.14 -11.76
N GLY A 158 17.93 24.17 -11.04
CA GLY A 158 18.72 23.00 -10.65
C GLY A 158 18.26 22.31 -9.36
N VAL A 159 17.46 22.98 -8.54
CA VAL A 159 16.93 22.42 -7.28
C VAL A 159 15.68 21.61 -7.57
N SER A 160 15.70 20.33 -7.15
CA SER A 160 14.54 19.44 -7.22
C SER A 160 13.37 20.02 -6.43
N ALA A 161 12.19 19.99 -7.01
CA ALA A 161 10.96 20.38 -6.33
C ALA A 161 10.48 19.20 -5.48
N GLU A 162 11.00 19.08 -4.26
CA GLU A 162 10.18 18.47 -3.22
C GLU A 162 8.94 19.35 -3.07
N ASP A 163 7.75 18.75 -3.14
CA ASP A 163 6.48 19.45 -3.04
C ASP A 163 5.84 19.12 -1.68
N PRO A 164 6.25 19.80 -0.60
CA PRO A 164 5.76 19.51 0.74
C PRO A 164 4.31 19.97 0.93
N LEU A 165 3.73 20.74 0.00
CA LEU A 165 2.37 21.27 0.14
C LEU A 165 1.35 20.13 0.20
N HIS A 166 1.36 19.19 -0.75
CA HIS A 166 0.39 18.08 -0.79
C HIS A 166 0.48 17.20 0.47
N LEU A 167 1.70 16.91 0.93
CA LEU A 167 1.93 16.17 2.17
C LEU A 167 1.37 16.92 3.39
N THR A 168 1.56 18.23 3.43
CA THR A 168 1.06 19.09 4.51
C THR A 168 -0.47 19.14 4.49
N LEU A 169 -1.11 19.29 3.33
CA LEU A 169 -2.56 19.23 3.19
C LEU A 169 -3.12 17.87 3.63
N GLY A 170 -2.44 16.78 3.25
CA GLY A 170 -2.76 15.43 3.72
C GLY A 170 -2.72 15.32 5.25
N ALA A 171 -1.70 15.88 5.90
CA ALA A 171 -1.60 15.90 7.36
C ALA A 171 -2.67 16.79 8.01
N LEU A 172 -2.91 17.99 7.49
CA LEU A 172 -3.90 18.95 8.00
C LEU A 172 -5.34 18.50 7.81
N SER A 173 -5.61 17.57 6.89
CA SER A 173 -6.94 16.96 6.73
C SER A 173 -7.45 16.27 8.00
N GLY A 174 -6.54 15.90 8.92
CA GLY A 174 -6.86 15.16 10.13
C GLY A 174 -7.30 13.72 9.89
N ASN A 175 -7.26 13.23 8.65
CA ASN A 175 -7.63 11.88 8.27
C ASN A 175 -6.36 11.05 8.00
N PRO A 176 -6.02 10.05 8.85
CA PRO A 176 -4.78 9.29 8.71
C PRO A 176 -4.69 8.49 7.40
N VAL A 177 -5.83 8.08 6.84
CA VAL A 177 -5.90 7.37 5.56
C VAL A 177 -5.52 8.30 4.41
N LEU A 178 -6.09 9.50 4.35
CA LEU A 178 -5.73 10.50 3.33
C LEU A 178 -4.25 10.87 3.42
N ARG A 179 -3.75 11.12 4.65
CA ARG A 179 -2.32 11.40 4.87
C ARG A 179 -1.43 10.30 4.26
N LEU A 180 -1.70 9.04 4.58
CA LEU A 180 -0.91 7.90 4.09
C LEU A 180 -0.98 7.78 2.56
N PHE A 181 -2.18 7.86 1.99
CA PHE A 181 -2.37 7.68 0.54
C PHE A 181 -1.74 8.83 -0.26
N ILE A 182 -1.87 10.07 0.20
CA ILE A 182 -1.24 11.23 -0.43
C ILE A 182 0.29 11.14 -0.34
N GLU A 183 0.83 10.61 0.76
CA GLU A 183 2.27 10.36 0.89
C GLU A 183 2.77 9.35 -0.16
N VAL A 184 2.06 8.23 -0.35
CA VAL A 184 2.37 7.25 -1.39
C VAL A 184 2.31 7.88 -2.78
N LEU A 185 1.22 8.60 -3.09
CA LEU A 185 0.99 9.24 -4.39
C LEU A 185 2.04 10.31 -4.73
N THR A 186 2.40 11.14 -3.75
CA THR A 186 3.38 12.22 -3.93
C THR A 186 4.76 11.63 -4.23
N ARG A 187 5.18 10.60 -3.48
CA ARG A 187 6.45 9.89 -3.72
C ARG A 187 6.51 9.24 -5.10
N LEU A 188 5.43 8.59 -5.52
CA LEU A 188 5.35 8.00 -6.87
C LEU A 188 5.40 9.07 -7.95
N THR A 189 4.60 10.13 -7.82
CA THR A 189 4.51 11.19 -8.83
C THR A 189 5.87 11.88 -9.04
N ALA A 190 6.60 12.17 -7.96
CA ALA A 190 7.94 12.74 -8.03
C ALA A 190 8.89 11.87 -8.88
N ARG A 191 8.85 10.53 -8.69
CA ARG A 191 9.66 9.59 -9.48
C ARG A 191 9.36 9.65 -10.98
N TYR A 192 8.08 9.75 -11.37
CA TYR A 192 7.72 9.88 -12.78
C TYR A 192 8.08 11.24 -13.37
N ALA A 193 7.96 12.33 -12.60
CA ALA A 193 8.37 13.66 -13.04
C ALA A 193 9.84 13.69 -13.47
N HIS A 194 10.72 12.98 -12.77
CA HIS A 194 12.15 12.82 -13.11
C HIS A 194 12.41 12.02 -14.40
N THR A 195 11.42 11.31 -14.94
CA THR A 195 11.53 10.56 -16.20
C THR A 195 11.05 11.34 -17.43
N SER A 196 10.60 12.58 -17.25
CA SER A 196 10.14 13.47 -18.32
C SER A 196 11.27 13.86 -19.28
N ARG A 197 10.91 14.36 -20.48
CA ARG A 197 11.90 14.85 -21.44
C ARG A 197 12.80 15.91 -20.79
N ARG A 198 14.05 16.02 -21.24
CA ARG A 198 14.91 17.14 -20.83
C ARG A 198 14.24 18.46 -21.22
N LEU A 199 13.92 19.25 -20.22
CA LEU A 199 13.35 20.58 -20.38
C LEU A 199 14.46 21.62 -20.50
N SER A 200 14.20 22.69 -21.24
CA SER A 200 15.00 23.89 -21.18
C SER A 200 14.83 24.59 -19.82
N LYS A 201 15.80 25.40 -19.42
CA LYS A 201 15.70 26.19 -18.17
C LYS A 201 14.46 27.08 -18.15
N ALA A 202 14.06 27.63 -19.32
CA ALA A 202 12.88 28.48 -19.44
C ALA A 202 11.58 27.70 -19.18
N GLU A 203 11.44 26.49 -19.75
CA GLU A 203 10.28 25.62 -19.51
C GLU A 203 10.18 25.19 -18.04
N VAL A 204 11.31 24.92 -17.37
CA VAL A 204 11.32 24.59 -15.94
C VAL A 204 10.87 25.80 -15.10
N LEU A 205 11.40 27.00 -15.40
CA LEU A 205 11.05 28.20 -14.66
C LEU A 205 9.57 28.58 -14.83
N ASP A 206 9.04 28.47 -16.05
CA ASP A 206 7.62 28.70 -16.35
C ASP A 206 6.73 27.73 -15.57
N SER A 207 7.04 26.42 -15.62
CA SER A 207 6.30 25.41 -14.86
C SER A 207 6.33 25.64 -13.35
N LYS A 208 7.49 26.01 -12.78
CA LYS A 208 7.59 26.36 -11.35
C LYS A 208 6.81 27.62 -11.01
N THR A 209 6.68 28.58 -11.93
CA THR A 209 5.90 29.80 -11.71
C THR A 209 4.41 29.49 -11.69
N VAL A 210 3.91 28.72 -12.65
CA VAL A 210 2.52 28.27 -12.70
C VAL A 210 2.16 27.45 -11.45
N ALA A 211 3.02 26.50 -11.07
CA ALA A 211 2.81 25.69 -9.87
C ALA A 211 2.74 26.55 -8.59
N HIS A 212 3.66 27.50 -8.43
CA HIS A 212 3.67 28.39 -7.27
C HIS A 212 2.43 29.29 -7.19
N GLU A 213 1.94 29.81 -8.32
CA GLU A 213 0.71 30.62 -8.34
C GLU A 213 -0.52 29.79 -7.93
N ALA A 214 -0.60 28.54 -8.41
CA ALA A 214 -1.66 27.61 -8.04
C ALA A 214 -1.56 27.21 -6.55
N HIS A 215 -0.37 26.87 -6.06
CA HIS A 215 -0.12 26.58 -4.66
C HIS A 215 -0.52 27.74 -3.74
N ARG A 216 -0.20 28.98 -4.11
CA ARG A 216 -0.65 30.17 -3.37
C ARG A 216 -2.17 30.27 -3.34
N ALA A 217 -2.86 30.05 -4.45
CA ALA A 217 -4.32 30.10 -4.50
C ALA A 217 -4.98 29.05 -3.59
N VAL A 218 -4.44 27.83 -3.56
CA VAL A 218 -4.87 26.76 -2.65
C VAL A 218 -4.64 27.16 -1.20
N VAL A 219 -3.43 27.62 -0.85
CA VAL A 219 -3.09 28.04 0.52
C VAL A 219 -3.95 29.21 0.98
N ASP A 220 -4.19 30.21 0.14
CA ASP A 220 -5.06 31.34 0.47
C ASP A 220 -6.49 30.88 0.78
N ALA A 221 -7.03 29.92 0.02
CA ALA A 221 -8.35 29.34 0.27
C ALA A 221 -8.39 28.54 1.58
N VAL A 222 -7.36 27.75 1.86
CA VAL A 222 -7.23 26.98 3.11
C VAL A 222 -7.11 27.91 4.32
N ILE A 223 -6.28 28.95 4.26
CA ILE A 223 -6.13 29.95 5.34
C ILE A 223 -7.45 30.70 5.58
N ALA A 224 -8.23 30.96 4.52
CA ALA A 224 -9.53 31.60 4.64
C ALA A 224 -10.63 30.67 5.22
N GLY A 225 -10.35 29.38 5.43
CA GLY A 225 -11.34 28.38 5.84
C GLY A 225 -12.35 28.02 4.74
N ASP A 226 -12.06 28.37 3.48
CA ASP A 226 -12.94 28.10 2.33
C ASP A 226 -12.61 26.74 1.71
N GLY A 227 -13.17 25.68 2.31
CA GLY A 227 -12.92 24.30 1.87
C GLY A 227 -13.42 23.99 0.45
N ALA A 228 -14.46 24.68 -0.03
CA ALA A 228 -14.97 24.50 -1.38
C ALA A 228 -14.02 25.13 -2.41
N ARG A 229 -13.54 26.35 -2.15
CA ARG A 229 -12.53 26.98 -2.99
C ARG A 229 -11.22 26.20 -2.97
N ALA A 230 -10.77 25.72 -1.80
CA ALA A 230 -9.55 24.92 -1.69
C ALA A 230 -9.59 23.67 -2.58
N GLN A 231 -10.74 22.98 -2.62
CA GLN A 231 -10.98 21.84 -3.51
C GLN A 231 -10.88 22.22 -4.99
N ILE A 232 -11.53 23.32 -5.40
CA ILE A 232 -11.55 23.78 -6.79
C ILE A 232 -10.13 24.15 -7.25
N GLU A 233 -9.42 24.95 -6.47
CA GLU A 233 -8.07 25.43 -6.82
C GLU A 233 -7.08 24.26 -6.90
N LEU A 234 -7.17 23.28 -5.98
CA LEU A 234 -6.30 22.11 -6.01
C LEU A 234 -6.65 21.15 -7.16
N THR A 235 -7.93 21.03 -7.52
CA THR A 235 -8.33 20.26 -8.70
C THR A 235 -7.74 20.87 -9.96
N ALA A 236 -7.88 22.19 -10.15
CA ALA A 236 -7.33 22.90 -11.30
C ALA A 236 -5.80 22.78 -11.38
N HIS A 237 -5.11 22.85 -10.23
CA HIS A 237 -3.67 22.60 -10.14
C HIS A 237 -3.31 21.19 -10.65
N LEU A 238 -3.95 20.15 -10.13
CA LEU A 238 -3.66 18.77 -10.49
C LEU A 238 -3.99 18.46 -11.96
N GLU A 239 -5.05 19.04 -12.52
CA GLU A 239 -5.36 18.97 -13.95
C GLU A 239 -4.25 19.63 -14.79
N SER A 240 -3.77 20.80 -14.38
CA SER A 240 -2.65 21.48 -15.07
C SER A 240 -1.36 20.66 -15.04
N VAL A 241 -1.09 19.99 -13.91
CA VAL A 241 0.05 19.07 -13.76
C VAL A 241 -0.13 17.86 -14.68
N ALA A 242 -1.35 17.32 -14.78
CA ALA A 242 -1.66 16.19 -15.64
C ALA A 242 -1.40 16.51 -17.13
N GLU A 243 -1.93 17.64 -17.60
CA GLU A 243 -1.70 18.13 -18.95
C GLU A 243 -0.21 18.38 -19.22
N TRP A 244 0.48 18.98 -18.25
CA TRP A 244 1.90 19.22 -18.35
C TRP A 244 2.69 17.92 -18.48
N ILE A 245 2.43 16.91 -17.65
CA ILE A 245 3.18 15.64 -17.74
C ILE A 245 2.89 14.95 -19.07
N GLU A 246 1.64 14.90 -19.54
CA GLU A 246 1.34 14.23 -20.82
C GLU A 246 2.02 14.93 -22.00
N LYS A 247 2.05 16.27 -22.02
CA LYS A 247 2.76 17.05 -23.05
C LYS A 247 4.28 16.82 -23.05
N HIS A 248 4.85 16.50 -21.89
CA HIS A 248 6.30 16.39 -21.69
C HIS A 248 6.79 14.94 -21.54
N ARG A 249 5.88 13.97 -21.62
CA ARG A 249 6.20 12.54 -21.54
C ARG A 249 7.06 12.11 -22.74
N VAL A 250 8.14 11.38 -22.46
CA VAL A 250 8.93 10.75 -23.52
C VAL A 250 8.12 9.59 -24.09
N ARG A 251 7.79 9.63 -25.39
CA ARG A 251 6.99 8.61 -26.12
C ARG A 251 7.63 7.22 -26.24
N ARG A 252 8.61 6.87 -25.40
CA ARG A 252 9.22 5.54 -25.40
C ARG A 252 8.52 4.68 -24.36
N ALA A 253 7.96 3.55 -24.80
CA ALA A 253 7.81 2.40 -23.92
C ALA A 253 9.20 2.10 -23.32
N SER A 254 9.28 1.95 -22.00
CA SER A 254 10.43 1.46 -21.24
C SER A 254 11.41 2.50 -20.63
N ARG A 255 11.50 2.39 -19.30
CA ARG A 255 12.72 2.34 -18.46
C ARG A 255 13.19 3.61 -17.74
N ILE A 256 13.02 3.51 -16.42
CA ILE A 256 13.71 4.20 -15.33
C ILE A 256 15.22 4.26 -15.61
N LYS A 257 15.77 5.48 -15.69
CA LYS A 257 17.17 5.80 -15.45
C LYS A 257 17.26 7.18 -14.81
N GLY A 258 17.58 7.23 -13.52
CA GLY A 258 17.93 8.45 -12.79
C GLY A 258 18.34 8.12 -11.35
N PRO A 259 19.35 8.80 -10.77
CA PRO A 259 19.65 8.66 -9.35
C PRO A 259 18.58 9.37 -8.51
N VAL A 260 18.19 8.79 -7.37
CA VAL A 260 17.20 9.36 -6.44
C VAL A 260 17.90 10.06 -5.28
N VAL A 261 17.33 11.20 -4.85
CA VAL A 261 17.73 12.01 -3.69
C VAL A 261 17.30 11.32 -2.40
N GLU A 262 18.18 11.31 -1.40
CA GLU A 262 18.04 10.58 -0.12
C GLU A 262 17.01 11.25 0.82
N PRO A 263 16.05 10.53 1.41
CA PRO A 263 15.23 11.05 2.50
C PRO A 263 15.95 11.00 3.85
N GLU A 264 15.67 11.95 4.75
CA GLU A 264 16.15 11.96 6.14
C GLU A 264 15.55 10.81 6.98
N VAL A 265 16.36 10.25 7.88
CA VAL A 265 16.19 8.91 8.49
C VAL A 265 16.29 8.97 10.03
N VAL A 266 15.44 8.19 10.73
CA VAL A 266 15.49 7.91 12.19
C VAL A 266 16.29 6.60 12.50
N GLU A 267 16.77 6.48 13.74
CA GLU A 267 18.08 6.03 14.24
C GLU A 267 18.67 4.62 13.93
N GLY A 268 20.01 4.62 13.72
CA GLY A 268 20.94 3.47 13.78
C GLY A 268 21.93 3.37 12.60
N PRO A 269 23.28 3.41 12.79
CA PRO A 269 24.24 3.48 11.66
C PRO A 269 24.20 2.29 10.69
N GLY A 270 23.88 1.09 11.18
CA GLY A 270 23.83 -0.14 10.38
C GLY A 270 22.50 -0.40 9.67
N ALA A 271 21.38 -0.01 10.29
CA ALA A 271 20.04 -0.18 9.72
C ALA A 271 19.86 0.75 8.51
N LYS A 272 20.30 2.02 8.65
CA LYS A 272 20.29 3.01 7.56
C LYS A 272 21.04 2.52 6.32
N LEU A 273 22.21 1.89 6.50
CA LEU A 273 22.99 1.37 5.38
C LEU A 273 22.32 0.17 4.70
N ALA A 274 21.68 -0.71 5.46
CA ALA A 274 20.95 -1.86 4.91
C ALA A 274 19.75 -1.41 4.06
N GLU A 275 19.00 -0.39 4.50
CA GLU A 275 17.91 0.19 3.73
C GLU A 275 18.40 0.81 2.41
N ILE A 276 19.50 1.58 2.45
CA ILE A 276 20.12 2.16 1.25
C ILE A 276 20.54 1.06 0.27
N VAL A 277 21.14 -0.03 0.76
CA VAL A 277 21.55 -1.16 -0.08
C VAL A 277 20.33 -1.87 -0.68
N ALA A 278 19.27 -2.10 0.10
CA ALA A 278 18.03 -2.69 -0.40
C ALA A 278 17.41 -1.82 -1.51
N GLY A 279 17.38 -0.49 -1.32
CA GLY A 279 16.94 0.47 -2.34
C GLY A 279 17.75 0.39 -3.63
N ARG A 280 19.09 0.32 -3.53
CA ARG A 280 19.97 0.17 -4.71
C ARG A 280 19.78 -1.16 -5.44
N ILE A 281 19.61 -2.26 -4.70
CA ILE A 281 19.33 -3.57 -5.30
C ILE A 281 17.98 -3.52 -6.03
N HIS A 282 16.96 -2.92 -5.40
CA HIS A 282 15.66 -2.71 -6.02
C HIS A 282 15.77 -1.91 -7.33
N GLU A 283 16.50 -0.80 -7.34
CA GLU A 283 16.73 -0.01 -8.56
C GLU A 283 17.43 -0.81 -9.66
N ASP A 284 18.40 -1.67 -9.31
CA ASP A 284 19.06 -2.56 -10.24
C ASP A 284 18.09 -3.60 -10.86
N ILE A 285 17.15 -4.12 -10.06
CA ILE A 285 16.09 -5.02 -10.54
C ILE A 285 15.15 -4.28 -11.50
N ALA A 286 14.68 -3.10 -11.10
CA ALA A 286 13.79 -2.26 -11.89
C ALA A 286 14.44 -1.85 -13.22
N ALA A 287 15.71 -1.43 -13.20
CA ALA A 287 16.47 -1.03 -14.39
C ALA A 287 16.66 -2.18 -15.38
N ARG A 288 16.69 -3.44 -14.90
CA ARG A 288 16.75 -4.65 -15.73
C ARG A 288 15.39 -5.09 -16.24
N GLY A 289 14.31 -4.39 -15.89
CA GLY A 289 12.95 -4.69 -16.32
C GLY A 289 12.33 -5.87 -15.56
N TRP A 290 12.66 -6.02 -14.28
CA TRP A 290 12.02 -6.98 -13.39
C TRP A 290 12.00 -8.43 -13.88
N GLN A 291 13.16 -8.93 -14.29
CA GLN A 291 13.30 -10.30 -14.80
C GLN A 291 13.11 -11.33 -13.66
N VAL A 292 11.86 -11.68 -13.36
CA VAL A 292 11.49 -12.66 -12.31
C VAL A 292 12.24 -13.97 -12.53
N GLY A 293 12.82 -14.51 -11.46
CA GLY A 293 13.65 -15.72 -11.48
C GLY A 293 15.13 -15.50 -11.81
N MET A 294 15.52 -14.29 -12.25
CA MET A 294 16.94 -13.96 -12.50
C MET A 294 17.75 -14.02 -11.21
N VAL A 295 18.93 -14.67 -11.26
CA VAL A 295 19.94 -14.56 -10.19
C VAL A 295 20.73 -13.27 -10.40
N LEU A 296 20.62 -12.32 -9.46
CA LEU A 296 21.34 -11.04 -9.49
C LEU A 296 22.84 -11.19 -9.22
N GLY A 297 23.21 -12.18 -8.41
CA GLY A 297 24.58 -12.48 -8.03
C GLY A 297 24.62 -13.39 -6.80
N SER A 298 25.79 -14.02 -6.56
CA SER A 298 26.06 -14.74 -5.31
C SER A 298 26.24 -13.77 -4.15
N GLU A 299 26.21 -14.26 -2.90
CA GLU A 299 26.49 -13.42 -1.71
C GLU A 299 27.84 -12.69 -1.86
N THR A 300 28.87 -13.37 -2.34
CA THR A 300 30.20 -12.80 -2.57
C THR A 300 30.16 -11.68 -3.62
N ASP A 301 29.45 -11.89 -4.73
CA ASP A 301 29.33 -10.88 -5.80
C ASP A 301 28.62 -9.63 -5.29
N LEU A 302 27.54 -9.79 -4.51
CA LEU A 302 26.74 -8.69 -3.98
C LEU A 302 27.52 -7.88 -2.94
N LEU A 303 28.31 -8.52 -2.09
CA LEU A 303 29.21 -7.84 -1.15
C LEU A 303 30.20 -6.94 -1.89
N GLY A 304 30.84 -7.48 -2.93
CA GLY A 304 31.78 -6.72 -3.76
C GLY A 304 31.10 -5.60 -4.54
N ARG A 305 29.93 -5.88 -5.14
CA ARG A 305 29.18 -4.91 -5.97
C ARG A 305 28.68 -3.71 -5.18
N TYR A 306 28.12 -3.93 -3.98
CA TYR A 306 27.56 -2.84 -3.17
C TYR A 306 28.54 -2.32 -2.11
N GLY A 307 29.72 -2.92 -1.97
CA GLY A 307 30.77 -2.45 -1.06
C GLY A 307 30.38 -2.53 0.41
N VAL A 308 29.61 -3.55 0.82
CA VAL A 308 29.03 -3.65 2.17
C VAL A 308 29.45 -4.92 2.90
N SER A 309 29.30 -4.91 4.22
CA SER A 309 29.58 -6.08 5.06
C SER A 309 28.51 -7.16 4.91
N ARG A 310 28.87 -8.40 5.28
CA ARG A 310 27.93 -9.55 5.33
C ARG A 310 26.74 -9.34 6.26
N ALA A 311 26.87 -8.50 7.28
CA ALA A 311 25.77 -8.20 8.18
C ALA A 311 24.77 -7.27 7.48
N VAL A 312 25.27 -6.21 6.85
CA VAL A 312 24.46 -5.23 6.11
C VAL A 312 23.75 -5.89 4.93
N LEU A 313 24.45 -6.71 4.13
CA LEU A 313 23.82 -7.41 3.01
C LEU A 313 22.71 -8.36 3.47
N ARG A 314 22.92 -9.10 4.57
CA ARG A 314 21.87 -9.99 5.11
C ARG A 314 20.64 -9.22 5.54
N GLU A 315 20.81 -8.05 6.13
CA GLU A 315 19.69 -7.20 6.51
C GLU A 315 18.98 -6.60 5.28
N ALA A 316 19.74 -6.13 4.29
CA ALA A 316 19.17 -5.64 3.03
C ALA A 316 18.38 -6.73 2.29
N VAL A 317 18.90 -7.97 2.25
CA VAL A 317 18.21 -9.12 1.67
C VAL A 317 16.96 -9.47 2.46
N ARG A 318 16.97 -9.35 3.79
CA ARG A 318 15.77 -9.55 4.62
C ARG A 318 14.69 -8.54 4.26
N LEU A 319 15.03 -7.28 4.01
CA LEU A 319 14.09 -6.24 3.54
C LEU A 319 13.55 -6.54 2.13
N LEU A 320 14.37 -7.08 1.22
CA LEU A 320 13.90 -7.46 -0.12
C LEU A 320 13.02 -8.72 -0.10
N GLU A 321 13.34 -9.68 0.75
CA GLU A 321 12.54 -10.90 0.98
C GLU A 321 11.20 -10.57 1.60
N TYR A 322 11.18 -9.61 2.51
CA TYR A 322 9.96 -9.08 3.11
C TYR A 322 9.00 -8.65 2.01
N HIS A 323 9.41 -7.77 1.10
CA HIS A 323 8.51 -7.17 0.11
C HIS A 323 8.29 -8.07 -1.12
N SER A 324 8.67 -9.35 -1.04
CA SER A 324 8.71 -10.30 -2.17
C SER A 324 9.44 -9.76 -3.41
N VAL A 325 10.40 -8.85 -3.21
CA VAL A 325 11.18 -8.25 -4.31
C VAL A 325 12.29 -9.18 -4.76
N ALA A 326 12.96 -9.85 -3.81
CA ALA A 326 13.97 -10.85 -4.11
C ALA A 326 14.13 -11.84 -2.95
N ARG A 327 14.58 -13.06 -3.24
CA ARG A 327 14.82 -14.11 -2.24
C ARG A 327 16.19 -14.75 -2.36
N MET A 328 16.82 -15.08 -1.24
CA MET A 328 18.12 -15.73 -1.25
C MET A 328 17.98 -17.26 -1.44
N ARG A 329 18.50 -17.79 -2.55
CA ARG A 329 18.64 -19.24 -2.73
C ARG A 329 20.00 -19.72 -2.22
N ARG A 330 20.00 -20.65 -1.28
CA ARG A 330 21.23 -21.29 -0.76
C ARG A 330 21.68 -22.45 -1.65
N GLY A 331 23.00 -22.71 -1.68
CA GLY A 331 23.60 -23.85 -2.38
C GLY A 331 24.44 -23.46 -3.62
N PRO A 332 25.07 -24.44 -4.31
CA PRO A 332 25.82 -24.22 -5.54
C PRO A 332 24.94 -23.59 -6.64
N GLY A 333 25.42 -22.52 -7.27
CA GLY A 333 24.60 -21.71 -8.20
C GLY A 333 23.50 -20.90 -7.51
N GLY A 334 23.49 -20.85 -6.18
CA GLY A 334 22.63 -19.99 -5.37
C GLY A 334 23.01 -18.51 -5.47
N GLY A 335 22.15 -17.66 -4.92
CA GLY A 335 22.28 -16.21 -5.02
C GLY A 335 20.96 -15.52 -4.75
N LEU A 336 20.97 -14.20 -4.84
CA LEU A 336 19.75 -13.40 -4.70
C LEU A 336 18.93 -13.50 -5.99
N ILE A 337 17.74 -14.09 -5.92
CA ILE A 337 16.83 -14.30 -7.05
C ILE A 337 15.74 -13.24 -7.02
N VAL A 338 15.53 -12.55 -8.15
CA VAL A 338 14.39 -11.64 -8.32
C VAL A 338 13.08 -12.41 -8.16
N ALA A 339 12.19 -11.90 -7.32
CA ALA A 339 10.86 -12.45 -7.10
C ALA A 339 9.79 -11.50 -7.65
N GLU A 340 8.57 -12.01 -7.72
CA GLU A 340 7.38 -11.24 -8.05
C GLU A 340 6.89 -10.52 -6.78
N PRO A 341 6.86 -9.16 -6.77
CA PRO A 341 6.36 -8.41 -5.63
C PRO A 341 4.88 -8.71 -5.40
N GLU A 342 4.54 -8.98 -4.14
CA GLU A 342 3.18 -9.24 -3.71
C GLU A 342 2.70 -8.10 -2.81
N ALA A 343 1.50 -7.58 -3.09
CA ALA A 343 0.93 -6.48 -2.33
C ALA A 343 0.49 -6.88 -0.92
N GLN A 344 0.08 -8.13 -0.71
CA GLN A 344 -0.67 -8.55 0.49
C GLN A 344 0.06 -8.22 1.79
N ALA A 345 1.35 -8.53 1.89
CA ALA A 345 2.13 -8.28 3.10
C ALA A 345 2.23 -6.77 3.42
N SER A 346 2.26 -5.94 2.38
CA SER A 346 2.25 -4.47 2.50
C SER A 346 0.86 -3.94 2.87
N VAL A 347 -0.19 -4.54 2.32
CA VAL A 347 -1.59 -4.27 2.66
C VAL A 347 -1.83 -4.54 4.15
N ASP A 348 -1.42 -5.71 4.65
CA ASP A 348 -1.55 -6.10 6.05
C ASP A 348 -0.80 -5.14 6.98
N THR A 349 0.44 -4.79 6.62
CA THR A 349 1.25 -3.82 7.38
C THR A 349 0.60 -2.44 7.41
N MET A 350 0.01 -1.98 6.30
CA MET A 350 -0.63 -0.67 6.25
C MET A 350 -1.95 -0.61 7.00
N ALA A 351 -2.74 -1.68 6.95
CA ALA A 351 -3.92 -1.80 7.78
C ALA A 351 -3.54 -1.70 9.27
N LEU A 352 -2.49 -2.42 9.69
CA LEU A 352 -1.98 -2.36 11.07
C LEU A 352 -1.42 -0.99 11.46
N TYR A 353 -0.76 -0.29 10.55
CA TYR A 353 -0.32 1.08 10.79
C TYR A 353 -1.51 2.02 10.99
N LEU A 354 -2.53 1.94 10.12
CA LEU A 354 -3.74 2.74 10.24
C LEU A 354 -4.54 2.44 11.51
N GLU A 355 -4.57 1.16 11.92
CA GLU A 355 -5.10 0.71 13.21
C GLU A 355 -4.39 1.44 14.36
N TYR A 356 -3.06 1.41 14.38
CA TYR A 356 -2.24 2.09 15.38
C TYR A 356 -2.41 3.62 15.37
N GLN A 357 -2.67 4.22 14.20
CA GLN A 357 -2.98 5.64 14.07
C GLN A 357 -4.38 6.01 14.58
N GLY A 358 -5.20 5.04 14.99
CA GLY A 358 -6.53 5.28 15.54
C GLY A 358 -7.53 5.81 14.51
N VAL A 359 -7.47 5.28 13.27
CA VAL A 359 -8.45 5.60 12.23
C VAL A 359 -9.87 5.37 12.74
N THR A 360 -10.77 6.33 12.49
CA THR A 360 -12.17 6.21 12.90
C THR A 360 -13.05 5.67 11.76
N ALA A 361 -14.28 5.24 12.09
CA ALA A 361 -15.29 4.86 11.10
C ALA A 361 -15.54 5.98 10.09
N ALA A 362 -15.58 7.23 10.57
CA ALA A 362 -15.82 8.41 9.74
C ALA A 362 -14.65 8.69 8.79
N ASP A 363 -13.41 8.49 9.25
CA ASP A 363 -12.23 8.64 8.41
C ASP A 363 -12.22 7.61 7.27
N LEU A 364 -12.47 6.34 7.61
CA LEU A 364 -12.55 5.27 6.62
C LEU A 364 -13.69 5.52 5.64
N GLN A 365 -14.88 5.83 6.16
CA GLN A 365 -16.07 6.07 5.34
C GLN A 365 -15.81 7.19 4.35
N THR A 366 -15.17 8.29 4.76
CA THR A 366 -14.83 9.42 3.90
C THR A 366 -14.01 8.99 2.68
N VAL A 367 -12.93 8.22 2.90
CA VAL A 367 -12.02 7.78 1.83
C VAL A 367 -12.60 6.66 0.98
N ARG A 368 -13.24 5.64 1.59
CA ARG A 368 -13.92 4.56 0.84
C ARG A 368 -14.96 5.14 -0.11
N ASN A 369 -15.71 6.12 0.37
CA ASN A 369 -16.71 6.80 -0.43
C ASN A 369 -16.13 7.57 -1.61
N ALA A 370 -14.95 8.20 -1.48
CA ALA A 370 -14.27 8.82 -2.61
C ALA A 370 -13.87 7.76 -3.64
N ILE A 371 -13.14 6.74 -3.18
CA ILE A 371 -12.56 5.68 -4.03
C ILE A 371 -13.67 4.91 -4.74
N GLU A 372 -14.59 4.30 -3.99
CA GLU A 372 -15.55 3.35 -4.54
C GLU A 372 -16.60 4.00 -5.42
N LEU A 373 -17.02 5.24 -5.13
CA LEU A 373 -17.91 5.95 -6.05
C LEU A 373 -17.21 6.32 -7.36
N GLY A 374 -15.92 6.67 -7.30
CA GLY A 374 -15.09 6.87 -8.49
C GLY A 374 -14.95 5.58 -9.32
N LEU A 375 -14.67 4.46 -8.65
CA LEU A 375 -14.58 3.13 -9.28
C LEU A 375 -15.90 2.74 -9.95
N VAL A 376 -17.04 2.93 -9.28
CA VAL A 376 -18.37 2.62 -9.84
C VAL A 376 -18.65 3.46 -11.09
N ALA A 377 -18.36 4.76 -11.07
CA ALA A 377 -18.54 5.61 -12.26
C ALA A 377 -17.69 5.10 -13.43
N ARG A 378 -16.41 4.83 -13.18
CA ARG A 378 -15.47 4.34 -14.20
C ARG A 378 -15.86 2.98 -14.77
N VAL A 379 -16.24 2.03 -13.92
CA VAL A 379 -16.71 0.71 -14.38
C VAL A 379 -17.98 0.85 -15.20
N THR A 380 -18.92 1.71 -14.79
CA THR A 380 -20.16 1.97 -15.55
C THR A 380 -19.85 2.49 -16.95
N GLU A 381 -18.95 3.47 -17.07
CA GLU A 381 -18.52 4.02 -18.36
C GLU A 381 -17.82 2.96 -19.24
N ARG A 382 -16.96 2.13 -18.65
CA ARG A 382 -16.27 1.06 -19.40
C ARG A 382 -17.23 -0.02 -19.89
N LEU A 383 -18.20 -0.42 -19.06
CA LEU A 383 -19.18 -1.46 -19.41
C LEU A 383 -20.26 -0.97 -20.37
N ALA A 384 -20.48 0.34 -20.50
CA ALA A 384 -21.34 0.90 -21.54
C ALA A 384 -20.85 0.53 -22.97
N ALA A 385 -19.56 0.22 -23.14
CA ALA A 385 -19.01 -0.28 -24.40
C ALA A 385 -19.28 -1.79 -24.66
N GLY A 386 -19.85 -2.51 -23.70
CA GLY A 386 -20.18 -3.94 -23.77
C GLY A 386 -18.99 -4.84 -23.41
N ASP A 387 -19.03 -5.43 -22.21
CA ASP A 387 -18.07 -6.46 -21.77
C ASP A 387 -18.81 -7.55 -20.95
N PRO A 388 -19.26 -8.63 -21.62
CA PRO A 388 -20.00 -9.70 -20.96
C PRO A 388 -19.17 -10.44 -19.90
N GLU A 389 -17.84 -10.52 -20.05
CA GLU A 389 -16.97 -11.20 -19.10
C GLU A 389 -16.88 -10.41 -17.79
N ALA A 390 -16.75 -9.09 -17.88
CA ALA A 390 -16.77 -8.23 -16.70
C ALA A 390 -18.11 -8.26 -15.95
N VAL A 391 -19.24 -8.30 -16.67
CA VAL A 391 -20.57 -8.45 -16.05
C VAL A 391 -20.70 -9.79 -15.34
N ASP A 392 -20.24 -10.88 -15.96
CA ASP A 392 -20.25 -12.22 -15.36
C ASP A 392 -19.35 -12.31 -14.12
N ARG A 393 -18.15 -11.69 -14.17
CA ARG A 393 -17.26 -11.56 -13.01
C ARG A 393 -17.93 -10.85 -11.83
N LEU A 394 -18.53 -9.68 -12.06
CA LEU A 394 -19.27 -8.96 -11.01
C LEU A 394 -20.48 -9.76 -10.53
N GLY A 395 -21.20 -10.43 -11.44
CA GLY A 395 -22.34 -11.29 -11.09
C GLY A 395 -21.95 -12.44 -10.17
N ARG A 396 -20.79 -13.08 -10.38
CA ARG A 396 -20.25 -14.06 -9.43
C ARG A 396 -19.90 -13.43 -8.10
N ALA A 397 -19.28 -12.25 -8.11
CA ALA A 397 -18.90 -11.55 -6.90
C ALA A 397 -20.11 -11.13 -6.04
N VAL A 398 -21.24 -10.76 -6.66
CA VAL A 398 -22.51 -10.47 -5.99
C VAL A 398 -23.03 -11.69 -5.22
N ARG A 399 -22.96 -12.89 -5.80
CA ARG A 399 -23.46 -14.14 -5.18
C ARG A 399 -22.47 -14.78 -4.20
N TRP A 400 -21.21 -14.34 -4.23
CA TRP A 400 -20.14 -14.94 -3.44
C TRP A 400 -20.35 -14.94 -1.92
N PRO A 401 -20.94 -13.90 -1.29
CA PRO A 401 -21.28 -13.96 0.14
C PRO A 401 -22.10 -15.20 0.51
N SER A 402 -23.07 -15.54 -0.33
CA SER A 402 -24.04 -16.64 -0.13
C SER A 402 -23.54 -17.99 -0.65
N GLU A 403 -22.89 -18.02 -1.82
CA GLU A 403 -22.45 -19.26 -2.50
C GLU A 403 -21.00 -19.68 -2.14
N GLY A 404 -20.18 -18.77 -1.62
CA GLY A 404 -18.76 -19.00 -1.34
C GLY A 404 -18.50 -19.90 -0.12
N PRO A 405 -17.30 -20.52 -0.01
CA PRO A 405 -16.94 -21.39 1.12
C PRO A 405 -17.09 -20.67 2.46
N PRO A 406 -17.74 -21.25 3.49
CA PRO A 406 -18.00 -20.57 4.77
C PRO A 406 -16.75 -19.98 5.45
N GLU A 407 -15.60 -20.61 5.23
CA GLU A 407 -14.32 -20.26 5.86
C GLU A 407 -13.50 -19.23 5.07
N ASP A 408 -14.00 -18.79 3.91
CA ASP A 408 -13.34 -17.75 3.11
C ASP A 408 -13.66 -16.37 3.68
N SER A 409 -12.66 -15.75 4.32
CA SER A 409 -12.77 -14.40 4.89
C SER A 409 -12.95 -13.31 3.83
N ARG A 410 -12.82 -13.61 2.53
CA ARG A 410 -13.03 -12.65 1.42
C ARG A 410 -14.50 -12.44 1.06
N LYS A 411 -15.44 -13.09 1.75
CA LYS A 411 -16.88 -13.08 1.42
C LYS A 411 -17.47 -11.69 1.20
N ALA A 412 -17.14 -10.72 2.04
CA ALA A 412 -17.75 -9.39 2.00
C ALA A 412 -17.11 -8.44 0.96
N ASP A 413 -15.84 -8.65 0.61
CA ASP A 413 -15.04 -7.66 -0.13
C ASP A 413 -14.83 -8.01 -1.62
N LEU A 414 -15.23 -9.21 -2.04
CA LEU A 414 -14.99 -9.66 -3.42
C LEU A 414 -15.63 -8.74 -4.46
N PHE A 415 -16.87 -8.30 -4.25
CA PHE A 415 -17.53 -7.36 -5.16
C PHE A 415 -16.75 -6.05 -5.31
N HIS A 416 -16.25 -5.52 -4.20
CA HIS A 416 -15.51 -4.26 -4.14
C HIS A 416 -14.14 -4.39 -4.83
N THR A 417 -13.42 -5.48 -4.58
CA THR A 417 -12.12 -5.75 -5.21
C THR A 417 -12.24 -6.06 -6.71
N GLU A 418 -13.30 -6.73 -7.15
CA GLU A 418 -13.60 -6.93 -8.58
C GLU A 418 -13.97 -5.62 -9.29
N LEU A 419 -14.76 -4.74 -8.64
CA LEU A 419 -15.01 -3.38 -9.17
C LEU A 419 -13.71 -2.63 -9.38
N ALA A 420 -12.78 -2.68 -8.42
CA ALA A 420 -11.51 -1.99 -8.56
C ALA A 420 -10.64 -2.59 -9.68
N ALA A 421 -10.58 -3.93 -9.78
CA ALA A 421 -9.87 -4.61 -10.85
C ALA A 421 -10.41 -4.21 -12.24
N LEU A 422 -11.73 -4.13 -12.40
CA LEU A 422 -12.38 -3.73 -13.66
C LEU A 422 -12.22 -2.24 -13.98
N ALA A 423 -12.14 -1.38 -12.95
CA ALA A 423 -11.81 0.02 -13.15
C ALA A 423 -10.42 0.18 -13.79
N GLY A 424 -9.50 -0.75 -13.55
CA GLY A 424 -8.20 -0.83 -14.22
C GLY A 424 -7.24 0.28 -13.82
N ASN A 425 -7.33 0.76 -12.57
CA ASN A 425 -6.35 1.64 -11.96
C ASN A 425 -5.68 0.88 -10.79
N PRO A 426 -4.42 0.44 -10.92
CA PRO A 426 -3.76 -0.40 -9.91
C PRO A 426 -3.58 0.31 -8.56
N VAL A 427 -3.50 1.64 -8.55
CA VAL A 427 -3.35 2.44 -7.32
C VAL A 427 -4.64 2.41 -6.52
N LEU A 428 -5.78 2.68 -7.16
CA LEU A 428 -7.09 2.64 -6.51
C LEU A 428 -7.46 1.22 -6.05
N SER A 429 -7.09 0.18 -6.82
CA SER A 429 -7.26 -1.21 -6.40
C SER A 429 -6.46 -1.56 -5.15
N LEU A 430 -5.20 -1.12 -5.08
CA LEU A 430 -4.36 -1.35 -3.92
C LEU A 430 -4.86 -0.58 -2.70
N PHE A 431 -5.23 0.69 -2.87
CA PHE A 431 -5.79 1.50 -1.80
C PHE A 431 -7.07 0.90 -1.26
N LEU A 432 -7.99 0.47 -2.14
CA LEU A 432 -9.20 -0.23 -1.70
C LEU A 432 -8.87 -1.51 -0.93
N SER A 433 -7.88 -2.29 -1.37
CA SER A 433 -7.43 -3.50 -0.66
C SER A 433 -6.95 -3.21 0.77
N ILE A 434 -6.25 -2.08 0.97
CA ILE A 434 -5.84 -1.61 2.31
C ILE A 434 -7.07 -1.27 3.16
N LEU A 435 -8.05 -0.57 2.57
CA LEU A 435 -9.26 -0.17 3.29
C LEU A 435 -10.16 -1.34 3.66
N THR A 436 -10.29 -2.33 2.78
CA THR A 436 -11.08 -3.55 3.05
C THR A 436 -10.40 -4.41 4.09
N GLU A 437 -9.06 -4.55 4.04
CA GLU A 437 -8.31 -5.29 5.06
C GLU A 437 -8.43 -4.62 6.45
N LEU A 438 -8.32 -3.29 6.51
CA LEU A 438 -8.53 -2.53 7.74
C LEU A 438 -9.95 -2.70 8.29
N PHE A 439 -10.97 -2.58 7.44
CA PHE A 439 -12.38 -2.79 7.82
C PHE A 439 -12.61 -4.19 8.37
N ARG A 440 -12.04 -5.20 7.71
CA ARG A 440 -12.17 -6.60 8.12
C ARG A 440 -11.55 -6.85 9.50
N ARG A 441 -10.40 -6.23 9.81
CA ARG A 441 -9.77 -6.32 11.14
C ARG A 441 -10.63 -5.74 12.25
N HIS A 442 -11.24 -4.57 12.03
CA HIS A 442 -12.20 -3.98 12.97
C HIS A 442 -13.46 -4.84 13.15
N ALA A 443 -14.06 -5.28 12.03
CA ALA A 443 -15.29 -6.07 12.06
C ALA A 443 -15.11 -7.42 12.80
N GLU A 444 -13.93 -8.05 12.71
CA GLU A 444 -13.61 -9.28 13.45
C GLU A 444 -13.23 -9.01 14.92
N GLY A 445 -12.64 -7.84 15.23
CA GLY A 445 -12.19 -7.46 16.57
C GLY A 445 -13.31 -7.02 17.52
N GLY A 446 -14.39 -6.44 16.99
CA GLY A 446 -15.48 -5.81 17.76
C GLY A 446 -16.39 -6.75 18.55
N GLY A 447 -16.17 -8.08 18.53
CA GLY A 447 -16.94 -9.07 19.29
C GLY A 447 -18.44 -9.19 18.91
N GLN A 448 -18.94 -8.33 18.02
CA GLN A 448 -20.21 -8.53 17.34
C GLN A 448 -20.02 -9.58 16.24
N PRO A 449 -20.85 -10.63 16.20
CA PRO A 449 -20.76 -11.59 15.12
C PRO A 449 -20.98 -10.86 13.79
N LEU A 450 -20.07 -11.10 12.83
CA LEU A 450 -20.31 -10.84 11.41
C LEU A 450 -21.72 -11.33 11.04
N PRO A 451 -22.38 -10.70 10.05
CA PRO A 451 -23.76 -10.98 9.82
C PRO A 451 -23.94 -12.44 9.47
N GLY A 452 -24.84 -13.13 10.17
CA GLY A 452 -25.28 -14.46 9.76
C GLY A 452 -25.92 -14.42 8.36
N ALA A 453 -26.44 -15.55 7.89
CA ALA A 453 -26.99 -15.70 6.54
C ALA A 453 -27.91 -14.54 6.08
N GLN A 454 -28.71 -13.97 6.98
CA GLN A 454 -29.62 -12.84 6.66
C GLN A 454 -28.92 -11.59 6.13
N ALA A 455 -27.75 -11.21 6.64
CA ALA A 455 -27.08 -10.02 6.11
C ALA A 455 -26.06 -10.35 5.00
N ALA A 456 -25.74 -11.63 4.77
CA ALA A 456 -25.20 -12.04 3.48
C ALA A 456 -26.23 -11.83 2.37
N ASP A 457 -27.50 -12.19 2.60
CA ASP A 457 -28.59 -11.95 1.65
C ASP A 457 -28.82 -10.45 1.40
N GLU A 458 -28.76 -9.60 2.44
CA GLU A 458 -28.90 -8.14 2.30
C GLU A 458 -27.75 -7.53 1.49
N VAL A 459 -26.51 -7.98 1.73
CA VAL A 459 -25.32 -7.55 0.98
C VAL A 459 -25.42 -7.99 -0.48
N GLU A 460 -25.78 -9.25 -0.73
CA GLU A 460 -25.99 -9.77 -2.10
C GLU A 460 -27.07 -8.93 -2.82
N GLN A 461 -28.20 -8.66 -2.18
CA GLN A 461 -29.24 -7.82 -2.77
C GLN A 461 -28.77 -6.38 -3.02
N ALA A 462 -27.96 -5.81 -2.13
CA ALA A 462 -27.40 -4.48 -2.30
C ALA A 462 -26.42 -4.43 -3.48
N HIS A 463 -25.46 -5.36 -3.54
CA HIS A 463 -24.50 -5.50 -4.64
C HIS A 463 -25.21 -5.78 -5.96
N GLY A 464 -26.24 -6.63 -5.98
CA GLY A 464 -27.06 -6.91 -7.16
C GLY A 464 -27.75 -5.65 -7.71
N ARG A 465 -28.36 -4.84 -6.85
CA ARG A 465 -28.94 -3.55 -7.25
C ARG A 465 -27.89 -2.57 -7.77
N ILE A 466 -26.67 -2.59 -7.24
CA ILE A 466 -25.57 -1.76 -7.76
C ILE A 466 -25.18 -2.24 -9.17
N LEU A 467 -24.97 -3.55 -9.34
CA LEU A 467 -24.63 -4.17 -10.62
C LEU A 467 -25.70 -3.88 -11.69
N ASP A 468 -26.99 -3.99 -11.36
CA ASP A 468 -28.08 -3.66 -12.29
C ASP A 468 -27.97 -2.24 -12.84
N ALA A 469 -27.64 -1.26 -11.99
CA ALA A 469 -27.47 0.13 -12.41
C ALA A 469 -26.22 0.32 -13.27
N ILE A 470 -25.12 -0.38 -12.94
CA ILE A 470 -23.89 -0.39 -13.75
C ILE A 470 -24.17 -0.95 -15.15
N VAL A 471 -24.86 -2.09 -15.25
CA VAL A 471 -25.22 -2.74 -16.53
C VAL A 471 -26.16 -1.86 -17.37
N GLN A 472 -27.03 -1.09 -16.73
CA GLN A 472 -27.90 -0.12 -17.39
C GLN A 472 -27.17 1.17 -17.83
N GLY A 473 -25.89 1.35 -17.45
CA GLY A 473 -25.13 2.55 -17.76
C GLY A 473 -25.48 3.77 -16.88
N ASP A 474 -26.26 3.59 -15.80
CA ASP A 474 -26.70 4.68 -14.94
C ASP A 474 -25.72 4.90 -13.77
N ALA A 475 -24.65 5.64 -14.05
CA ALA A 475 -23.61 5.97 -13.07
C ALA A 475 -24.13 6.80 -11.88
N GLY A 476 -25.24 7.54 -12.05
CA GLY A 476 -25.86 8.31 -10.97
C GLY A 476 -26.52 7.38 -9.95
N VAL A 477 -27.37 6.47 -10.42
CA VAL A 477 -28.07 5.49 -9.58
C VAL A 477 -27.08 4.49 -8.98
N ALA A 478 -26.10 4.03 -9.75
CA ALA A 478 -25.08 3.10 -9.25
C ALA A 478 -24.30 3.70 -8.08
N ARG A 479 -23.85 4.96 -8.19
CA ARG A 479 -23.16 5.66 -7.10
C ARG A 479 -24.04 5.88 -5.88
N HIS A 480 -25.30 6.28 -6.08
CA HIS A 480 -26.24 6.43 -4.96
C HIS A 480 -26.44 5.11 -4.19
N ARG A 481 -26.62 4.00 -4.93
CA ARG A 481 -26.78 2.66 -4.32
C ARG A 481 -25.51 2.20 -3.60
N MET A 482 -24.33 2.45 -4.17
CA MET A 482 -23.05 2.14 -3.53
C MET A 482 -22.87 2.96 -2.24
N ARG A 483 -23.15 4.26 -2.26
CA ARG A 483 -23.09 5.10 -1.04
C ARG A 483 -23.96 4.53 0.08
N ARG A 484 -25.23 4.24 -0.22
CA ARG A 484 -26.17 3.66 0.76
C ARG A 484 -25.70 2.32 1.31
N HIS A 485 -25.06 1.49 0.48
CA HIS A 485 -24.46 0.23 0.89
C HIS A 485 -23.30 0.47 1.88
N LEU A 486 -22.38 1.36 1.55
CA LEU A 486 -21.25 1.71 2.44
C LEU A 486 -21.71 2.34 3.76
N ASP A 487 -22.73 3.19 3.73
CA ASP A 487 -23.31 3.78 4.94
C ASP A 487 -23.91 2.69 5.85
N ALA A 488 -24.56 1.67 5.28
CA ALA A 488 -25.14 0.55 6.03
C ALA A 488 -24.08 -0.36 6.68
N LEU A 489 -22.83 -0.36 6.18
CA LEU A 489 -21.71 -1.10 6.77
C LEU A 489 -21.04 -0.35 7.94
N THR A 490 -21.31 0.94 8.10
CA THR A 490 -20.63 1.79 9.11
C THR A 490 -20.86 1.33 10.56
N PRO A 491 -22.05 0.85 10.96
CA PRO A 491 -22.26 0.28 12.30
C PRO A 491 -21.37 -0.92 12.63
N TRP A 492 -20.70 -1.52 11.65
CA TRP A 492 -19.85 -2.70 11.84
C TRP A 492 -18.38 -2.33 12.09
N TRP A 493 -18.09 -1.03 12.12
CA TRP A 493 -16.82 -0.49 12.57
C TRP A 493 -16.87 -0.32 14.09
N HIS A 494 -16.25 -1.25 14.82
CA HIS A 494 -16.24 -1.29 16.29
C HIS A 494 -14.85 -1.56 16.85
#